data_AF-A0A7C6X2Q4-F1
#
_entry.id   AF-A0A7C6X2Q4-F1
#
_cell.length_a   1.000
_cell.length_b   1.000
_cell.length_c   1.000
_cell.angle_alpha   90.00
_cell.angle_beta   90.00
_cell.angle_gamma   90.00
#
_symmetry.space_group_name_H-M   'P 1'
#
loop_
_entity.id
_entity.type
_entity.pdbx_description
1 polymer ?
#
loop_
_entity_poly.entity_id
_entity_poly.type
_entity_poly.pdbx_seq_one_letter_code
_entity_poly.pdbx_strand_id
1 'polypeptide(L)'
;MVHRDYSYRGSALISLFDDRIEFVSLGGLPKGITYSDLMLGVSVLRNDRLAHVFYRLRLIEAFGTGIPKIMECYRGQKAQPVIEISDNAFKIMLP
;
A
#
# COMPACT_ATOMS: atom_id res chain seq x y z
N MET A 1 -3.45 5.03 -2.51
CA MET A 1 -4.71 5.70 -2.92
C MET A 1 -5.89 4.73 -3.01
N VAL A 2 -5.88 3.69 -3.85
CA VAL A 2 -7.04 2.77 -4.02
C VAL A 2 -7.41 2.02 -2.73
N HIS A 3 -6.43 1.67 -1.89
CA HIS A 3 -6.66 1.02 -0.59
C HIS A 3 -6.79 2.01 0.58
N ARG A 4 -6.88 3.32 0.33
CA ARG A 4 -7.05 4.30 1.42
C ARG A 4 -8.42 4.11 2.07
N ASP A 5 -8.47 4.25 3.40
CA ASP A 5 -9.74 4.32 4.11
C ASP A 5 -10.31 5.74 4.04
N TYR A 6 -11.30 5.93 3.16
CA TYR A 6 -11.96 7.22 2.94
C TYR A 6 -13.01 7.57 4.00
N SER A 7 -13.25 6.72 5.01
CA SER A 7 -14.07 7.08 6.17
C SER A 7 -13.36 8.10 7.08
N TYR A 8 -12.02 8.11 7.08
CA TYR A 8 -11.21 9.09 7.79
C TYR A 8 -11.05 10.39 7.00
N ARG A 9 -11.22 11.51 7.70
CA ARG A 9 -10.90 12.85 7.19
C ARG A 9 -9.42 13.13 7.46
N GLY A 10 -8.56 12.99 6.45
CA GLY A 10 -7.13 13.34 6.54
C GLY A 10 -6.33 12.86 5.33
N SER A 11 -5.39 13.67 4.85
CA SER A 11 -4.66 13.41 3.61
C SER A 11 -3.78 12.16 3.68
N ALA A 12 -3.49 11.57 2.52
CA ALA A 12 -2.30 10.74 2.41
C ALA A 12 -1.07 11.67 2.54
N LEU A 13 -0.11 11.28 3.36
CA LEU A 13 1.11 12.04 3.57
C LEU A 13 2.22 11.42 2.72
N ILE A 14 2.98 12.28 2.06
CA ILE A 14 4.17 11.90 1.31
C ILE A 14 5.31 12.76 1.85
N SER A 15 6.32 12.12 2.41
CA SER A 15 7.49 12.79 2.99
C SER A 15 8.72 12.40 2.19
N LEU A 16 9.49 13.39 1.74
CA LEU A 16 10.73 13.20 1.00
C LEU A 16 11.90 13.47 1.93
N PHE A 17 12.84 12.54 1.99
CA PHE A 17 14.11 12.63 2.71
C PHE A 17 15.26 12.42 1.73
N ASP A 18 16.48 12.71 2.17
CA ASP A 18 17.68 12.55 1.34
C ASP A 18 17.92 11.10 0.91
N ASP A 19 17.43 10.14 1.70
CA ASP A 19 17.71 8.71 1.56
C ASP A 19 16.46 7.83 1.34
N ARG A 20 15.26 8.41 1.32
CA ARG A 20 14.00 7.66 1.15
C ARG A 20 12.78 8.55 0.86
N ILE A 21 11.72 7.92 0.39
CA ILE A 21 10.37 8.49 0.30
C ILE A 21 9.45 7.68 1.21
N GLU A 22 8.67 8.36 2.04
CA GLU A 22 7.67 7.73 2.91
C GLU A 22 6.26 8.06 2.43
N PHE A 23 5.42 7.04 2.29
CA PHE A 23 4.00 7.17 2.00
C PHE A 23 3.20 6.69 3.20
N VAL A 24 2.33 7.55 3.74
CA VAL A 24 1.44 7.21 4.86
C VAL A 24 -0.01 7.42 4.45
N SER A 25 -0.84 6.42 4.68
CA SER A 25 -2.30 6.54 4.55
C SER A 25 -2.98 6.19 5.87
N LEU A 26 -4.03 6.96 6.20
CA LEU A 26 -4.92 6.65 7.31
C LEU A 26 -5.72 5.37 7.02
N GLY A 27 -5.93 4.60 8.08
CA GLY A 27 -6.50 3.26 8.08
C GLY A 27 -5.42 2.18 8.05
N GLY A 28 -5.56 1.19 8.94
CA GLY A 28 -4.74 -0.02 8.94
C GLY A 28 -5.16 -1.03 7.87
N LEU A 29 -4.78 -2.29 8.05
CA LEU A 29 -5.25 -3.37 7.18
C LEU A 29 -6.77 -3.60 7.32
N PRO A 30 -7.46 -4.03 6.26
CA PRO A 30 -8.84 -4.48 6.37
C PRO A 30 -8.99 -5.58 7.43
N LYS A 31 -10.13 -5.61 8.12
CA LYS A 31 -10.40 -6.60 9.17
C LYS A 31 -10.19 -8.02 8.63
N GLY A 32 -9.40 -8.82 9.34
CA GLY A 32 -9.09 -10.20 8.97
C GLY A 32 -7.91 -10.34 8.00
N ILE A 33 -7.26 -9.25 7.60
CA ILE A 33 -6.05 -9.27 6.77
C ILE A 33 -4.83 -8.98 7.64
N THR A 34 -3.84 -9.85 7.56
CA THR A 34 -2.57 -9.75 8.27
C THR A 34 -1.45 -9.20 7.39
N TYR A 35 -0.32 -8.86 8.01
CA TYR A 35 0.89 -8.51 7.28
C TYR A 35 1.38 -9.66 6.38
N SER A 36 1.32 -10.91 6.85
CA SER A 36 1.67 -12.07 6.04
C SER A 36 0.77 -12.22 4.81
N ASP A 37 -0.53 -11.96 4.95
CA ASP A 37 -1.46 -12.02 3.81
C ASP A 37 -1.12 -10.96 2.76
N LEU A 38 -0.82 -9.72 3.21
CA LEU A 38 -0.35 -8.64 2.34
C LEU A 38 0.90 -9.06 1.55
N MET A 39 1.87 -9.68 2.22
CA MET A 39 3.13 -10.12 1.60
C MET A 39 2.92 -11.31 0.63
N LEU A 40 1.88 -12.11 0.82
CA LEU A 40 1.44 -13.14 -0.13
C LEU A 40 0.67 -12.57 -1.33
N GLY A 41 0.43 -11.26 -1.36
CA GLY A 41 -0.32 -10.59 -2.41
C GLY A 41 -1.84 -10.66 -2.23
N VAL A 42 -2.33 -10.98 -1.02
CA VAL A 42 -3.76 -10.89 -0.73
C VAL A 42 -4.17 -9.43 -0.77
N SER A 43 -5.17 -9.13 -1.61
CA SER A 43 -5.68 -7.77 -1.78
C SER A 43 -7.18 -7.75 -1.57
N VAL A 44 -7.58 -7.09 -0.48
CA VAL A 44 -8.98 -6.81 -0.19
C VAL A 44 -9.26 -5.34 -0.50
N LEU A 45 -10.27 -5.13 -1.33
CA LEU A 45 -10.73 -3.82 -1.73
C LEU A 45 -11.59 -3.23 -0.60
N ARG A 46 -11.28 -1.99 -0.19
CA ARG A 46 -12.13 -1.21 0.72
C ARG A 46 -13.25 -0.48 -0.03
N ASN A 47 -13.01 -0.18 -1.31
CA ASN A 47 -13.96 0.51 -2.17
C ASN A 47 -13.89 -0.07 -3.59
N ASP A 48 -14.76 -1.04 -3.87
CA ASP A 48 -14.80 -1.75 -5.16
C ASP A 48 -15.07 -0.82 -6.34
N ARG A 49 -15.92 0.20 -6.14
CA ARG A 49 -16.24 1.17 -7.20
C ARG A 49 -15.02 1.96 -7.62
N LEU A 50 -14.23 2.43 -6.65
CA LEU A 50 -12.98 3.15 -6.92
C LEU A 50 -11.98 2.23 -7.60
N ALA A 51 -11.77 1.02 -7.06
CA ALA A 51 -10.85 0.05 -7.63
C ALA A 51 -11.20 -0.31 -9.09
N HIS A 52 -12.49 -0.52 -9.39
CA HIS A 52 -12.95 -0.81 -10.76
C HIS A 52 -12.72 0.35 -11.73
N VAL A 53 -12.85 1.61 -11.29
CA VAL A 53 -12.49 2.77 -12.11
C VAL A 53 -10.99 2.73 -12.43
N PHE A 54 -10.14 2.55 -11.42
CA PHE A 54 -8.68 2.49 -11.61
C PHE A 54 -8.25 1.32 -12.49
N TYR A 55 -8.90 0.16 -12.35
CA TYR A 55 -8.66 -1.01 -13.19
C TYR A 55 -9.04 -0.75 -14.64
N ARG A 56 -10.22 -0.18 -14.92
CA ARG A 56 -10.63 0.17 -16.29
C ARG A 56 -9.74 1.23 -16.94
N LEU A 57 -9.21 2.16 -16.13
CA LEU A 57 -8.22 3.14 -16.57
C LEU A 57 -6.80 2.56 -16.70
N ARG A 58 -6.61 1.27 -16.42
CA ARG A 58 -5.31 0.57 -16.44
C ARG A 58 -4.26 1.19 -15.53
N LEU A 59 -4.69 1.81 -14.44
CA LEU A 59 -3.81 2.42 -13.42
C LEU A 59 -3.42 1.43 -12.32
N ILE A 60 -4.14 0.30 -12.20
CA ILE A 60 -3.82 -0.77 -11.25
C ILE A 60 -4.02 -2.14 -11.90
N GLU A 61 -3.38 -3.13 -11.31
CA GLU A 61 -3.64 -4.55 -11.55
C GLU A 61 -4.56 -5.06 -10.42
N ALA A 62 -5.71 -5.64 -10.74
CA ALA A 62 -6.72 -6.06 -9.75
C ALA A 62 -6.37 -7.39 -9.03
N PHE A 63 -5.09 -7.77 -8.98
CA PHE A 63 -4.63 -9.09 -8.54
C PHE A 63 -3.70 -9.07 -7.31
N GLY A 64 -3.62 -7.95 -6.58
CA GLY A 64 -2.83 -7.86 -5.35
C GLY A 64 -1.31 -8.00 -5.54
N THR A 65 -0.84 -7.85 -6.77
CA THR A 65 0.57 -7.97 -7.16
C THR A 65 1.43 -6.79 -6.74
N GLY A 66 0.84 -5.67 -6.33
CA GLY A 66 1.56 -4.41 -6.09
C GLY A 66 2.69 -4.53 -5.06
N ILE A 67 2.37 -4.94 -3.83
CA ILE A 67 3.39 -5.10 -2.76
C ILE A 67 4.43 -6.16 -3.14
N PRO A 68 4.07 -7.39 -3.57
CA PRO A 68 5.05 -8.36 -4.01
C PRO A 68 5.99 -7.84 -5.11
N LYS A 69 5.46 -7.10 -6.11
CA LYS A 69 6.27 -6.51 -7.18
C LYS A 69 7.24 -5.44 -6.66
N ILE A 70 6.79 -4.58 -5.75
CA ILE A 70 7.67 -3.58 -5.12
C ILE A 70 8.82 -4.28 -4.41
N MET A 71 8.53 -5.29 -3.58
CA MET A 71 9.57 -6.04 -2.87
C MET A 71 10.52 -6.75 -3.85
N GLU A 72 10.00 -7.29 -4.94
CA GLU A 72 10.80 -7.93 -5.99
C GLU A 72 11.76 -6.96 -6.67
N CYS A 73 11.32 -5.74 -6.98
CA CYS A 73 12.16 -4.71 -7.61
C CYS A 73 13.39 -4.35 -6.77
N TYR A 74 13.30 -4.48 -5.45
CA TYR A 74 14.40 -4.21 -4.54
C TYR A 74 15.19 -5.47 -4.14
N ARG A 75 14.83 -6.67 -4.65
CA ARG A 75 15.55 -7.91 -4.31
C ARG A 75 17.05 -7.79 -4.66
N GLY A 76 17.91 -8.06 -3.68
CA GLY A 76 19.37 -7.99 -3.83
C GLY A 76 19.97 -6.59 -3.67
N GLN A 77 19.15 -5.55 -3.48
CA GLN A 77 19.62 -4.22 -3.14
C GLN A 77 20.05 -4.14 -1.66
N LYS A 78 20.99 -3.24 -1.37
CA LYS A 78 21.46 -3.00 0.01
C LYS A 78 20.37 -2.42 0.91
N ALA A 79 19.60 -1.49 0.37
CA ALA A 79 18.46 -0.89 1.05
C ALA A 79 17.17 -1.56 0.57
N GLN A 80 16.26 -1.85 1.50
CA GLN A 80 15.01 -2.55 1.24
C GLN A 80 13.81 -1.68 1.64
N PRO A 81 12.67 -1.79 0.94
CA PRO A 81 11.44 -1.18 1.38
C PRO A 81 11.02 -1.69 2.75
N VAL A 82 10.48 -0.79 3.58
CA VAL A 82 9.96 -1.13 4.90
C VAL A 82 8.48 -0.77 4.96
N ILE A 83 7.66 -1.69 5.44
CA ILE A 83 6.23 -1.49 5.64
C ILE A 83 5.96 -1.50 7.13
N GLU A 84 5.33 -0.44 7.63
CA GLU A 84 4.87 -0.31 9.01
C GLU A 84 3.35 -0.19 9.04
N ILE A 85 2.72 -0.95 9.91
CA ILE A 85 1.26 -1.04 9.98
C ILE A 85 0.84 -0.90 11.43
N SER A 86 -0.17 -0.07 11.67
CA SER A 86 -0.95 -0.05 12.90
C SER A 86 -2.43 -0.20 12.55
N ASP A 87 -3.29 -0.25 13.57
CA ASP A 87 -4.74 -0.29 13.37
C ASP A 87 -5.26 0.91 12.56
N ASN A 88 -4.56 2.05 12.64
CA ASN A 88 -5.03 3.33 12.12
C ASN A 88 -4.15 3.90 11.01
N ALA A 89 -3.05 3.24 10.65
CA ALA A 89 -2.16 3.72 9.60
C ALA A 89 -1.46 2.59 8.86
N PHE A 90 -1.29 2.80 7.57
CA PHE A 90 -0.42 2.03 6.71
C PHE A 90 0.70 2.94 6.20
N LYS A 91 1.95 2.56 6.42
CA LYS A 91 3.14 3.28 5.99
C LYS A 91 4.02 2.37 5.15
N ILE A 92 4.52 2.88 4.03
CA ILE A 92 5.58 2.25 3.24
C ILE A 92 6.71 3.25 3.01
N MET A 93 7.94 2.80 3.25
CA MET A 93 9.17 3.56 3.09
C MET A 93 9.96 2.93 1.95
N LEU A 94 10.23 3.71 0.92
CA LEU A 94 11.02 3.30 -0.24
C LEU A 94 12.38 4.00 -0.17
N PRO A 95 13.50 3.26 -0.07
CA PRO A 95 14.83 3.81 -0.22
C PRO A 95 15.09 4.33 -1.65
#